data_AF-A4BYH8-F1
#
_entry.id   AF-A4BYH8-F1
#
_cell.length_a   1.000
_cell.length_b   1.000
_cell.length_c   1.000
_cell.angle_alpha   90.00
_cell.angle_beta   90.00
_cell.angle_gamma   90.00
#
_symmetry.space_group_name_H-M   'P 1'
#
loop_
_entity.id
_entity.type
_entity.pdbx_description
1 polymer ?
#
loop_
_entity_poly.entity_id
_entity_poly.type
_entity_poly.pdbx_seq_one_letter_code
_entity_poly.pdbx_strand_id
1 'polypeptide(L)'
;MKNTTLLSFLIPVFFITNITYANSFGKDQELLEGMKLKKILSASEEHIYTVSLENGMSILAQINQMGIDLVIDIRSPNGRLINQLDSPNGENGIEVIDFTATISGKFKLVVRTLNKKAKKGNYVIQVDKILSLENNAKRVAKKELPTETLYALWESSLNDKNAIDNFINKQAEKHIIEPIKGNDSDMLITFFCVPDGDTEYAMQSGGRDFLGLRFRRLGKTKLFFVTQMVANDARFNYGFNFFKLYKAGPNGEIEMRHVVHSYDGLVVMPNAPKQPYIIEKEGVSKGKVSEISLKSTFLNEKRKITVHTPANYNEKLPHNLLIVFDGESYGGRVGRRARIPTPTILDNLTAENKITPTVSILVWNMGKREKDLLSDRFSDFIAKELIPWTRSNYNIHPKSNKVIVAGSSRGGFAASYIALNNSDIIGNVLSQSGSYWIKGTKNENHWTYPKDEGKLIKEFKKSQRLPIKFYMDVGLYDAGASMLGMNRELRDILKIKGYEVDYNEFNGGHSHVNWRGTFSNGLISLIGKK
;
A
#
# COMPACT_ATOMS: atom_id res chain seq x y z
N MET A 1 -95.96 4.29 -5.61
CA MET A 1 -96.27 5.65 -6.11
C MET A 1 -96.24 6.62 -4.94
N LYS A 2 -95.42 7.67 -5.06
CA LYS A 2 -95.52 9.04 -4.48
C LYS A 2 -95.99 9.19 -3.02
N ASN A 3 -95.10 9.71 -2.17
CA ASN A 3 -95.16 11.06 -1.54
C ASN A 3 -95.90 11.04 -0.19
N THR A 4 -95.55 11.76 0.88
CA THR A 4 -94.49 12.73 1.20
C THR A 4 -94.47 12.91 2.72
N THR A 5 -93.26 13.08 3.26
CA THR A 5 -92.82 13.96 4.37
C THR A 5 -93.62 14.06 5.68
N LEU A 6 -92.93 13.68 6.77
CA LEU A 6 -93.35 13.73 8.17
C LEU A 6 -92.94 15.04 8.87
N LEU A 7 -93.74 15.34 9.90
CA LEU A 7 -93.76 16.50 10.78
C LEU A 7 -92.68 16.45 11.90
N SER A 8 -92.13 17.63 12.21
CA SER A 8 -91.84 18.25 13.53
C SER A 8 -91.17 17.46 14.68
N PHE A 9 -90.12 18.02 15.30
CA PHE A 9 -90.20 18.74 16.61
C PHE A 9 -88.81 19.24 17.06
N LEU A 10 -88.82 20.40 17.74
CA LEU A 10 -87.68 21.17 18.27
C LEU A 10 -87.50 20.91 19.77
N ILE A 11 -86.28 20.65 20.26
CA ILE A 11 -85.80 20.95 21.64
C ILE A 11 -84.29 21.28 21.57
N PRO A 12 -83.79 22.37 22.21
CA PRO A 12 -82.43 22.86 22.05
C PRO A 12 -81.43 22.15 22.98
N VAL A 13 -80.22 21.86 22.49
CA VAL A 13 -79.09 21.33 23.27
C VAL A 13 -77.97 22.38 23.33
N PHE A 14 -77.45 22.56 24.54
CA PHE A 14 -76.47 23.54 24.98
C PHE A 14 -75.18 23.61 24.13
N PHE A 15 -74.72 24.84 23.91
CA PHE A 15 -73.39 25.17 23.37
C PHE A 15 -72.28 24.79 24.35
N ILE A 16 -71.26 24.08 23.87
CA ILE A 16 -69.90 24.09 24.43
C ILE A 16 -68.95 24.49 23.30
N THR A 17 -68.56 25.76 23.29
CA THR A 17 -67.47 26.25 22.44
C THR A 17 -66.14 25.87 23.08
N ASN A 18 -65.48 24.83 22.56
CA ASN A 18 -64.07 24.61 22.85
C ASN A 18 -63.25 25.62 22.05
N ILE A 19 -62.81 26.68 22.74
CA ILE A 19 -61.78 27.61 22.26
C ILE A 19 -60.45 26.84 22.30
N THR A 20 -60.00 26.35 21.15
CA THR A 20 -58.62 25.92 20.96
C THR A 20 -57.74 27.17 20.91
N TYR A 21 -57.03 27.44 22.00
CA TYR A 21 -55.89 28.35 21.99
C TYR A 21 -54.81 27.79 21.05
N ALA A 22 -54.69 28.39 19.87
CA ALA A 22 -53.51 28.22 19.03
C ALA A 22 -52.32 28.87 19.76
N ASN A 23 -51.44 28.06 20.34
CA ASN A 23 -50.15 28.53 20.82
C ASN A 23 -49.35 29.05 19.62
N SER A 24 -48.95 30.32 19.68
CA SER A 24 -48.14 30.99 18.68
C SER A 24 -46.77 30.32 18.56
N PHE A 25 -46.54 29.59 17.45
CA PHE A 25 -45.18 29.24 17.03
C PHE A 25 -44.44 30.54 16.71
N GLY A 26 -43.37 30.82 17.44
CA GLY A 26 -42.48 31.95 17.17
C GLY A 26 -41.97 31.91 15.73
N LYS A 27 -41.94 33.07 15.06
CA LYS A 27 -41.40 33.22 13.70
C LYS A 27 -40.04 32.52 13.58
N ASP A 28 -39.89 31.68 12.55
CA ASP A 28 -38.60 31.12 12.11
C ASP A 28 -37.54 32.24 12.10
N GLN A 29 -36.46 32.07 12.88
CA GLN A 29 -35.39 33.07 12.97
C GLN A 29 -34.38 32.85 11.85
N GLU A 30 -34.19 33.84 10.96
CA GLU A 30 -33.12 33.78 9.96
C GLU A 30 -31.75 34.00 10.63
N LEU A 31 -30.80 33.13 10.30
CA LEU A 31 -29.41 33.19 10.74
C LEU A 31 -28.60 34.00 9.73
N LEU A 32 -27.88 34.99 10.25
CA LEU A 32 -26.97 35.83 9.50
C LEU A 32 -25.56 35.67 10.05
N GLU A 33 -24.55 35.90 9.22
CA GLU A 33 -23.15 35.90 9.67
C GLU A 33 -22.93 36.87 10.84
N GLY A 34 -22.15 36.44 11.85
CA GLY A 34 -21.87 37.21 13.07
C GLY A 34 -23.00 37.21 14.10
N MET A 35 -24.16 36.61 13.79
CA MET A 35 -25.30 36.57 14.70
C MET A 35 -24.97 35.76 15.96
N LYS A 36 -25.32 36.31 17.13
CA LYS A 36 -25.18 35.64 18.42
C LYS A 36 -26.46 35.82 19.24
N LEU A 37 -27.14 34.72 19.56
CA LEU A 37 -28.43 34.74 20.26
C LEU A 37 -28.38 33.83 21.48
N LYS A 38 -28.64 34.40 22.66
CA LYS A 38 -28.91 33.63 23.88
C LYS A 38 -30.38 33.27 23.92
N LYS A 39 -30.68 32.01 24.15
CA LYS A 39 -32.05 31.47 24.26
C LYS A 39 -32.17 30.54 25.44
N ILE A 40 -33.40 30.28 25.84
CA ILE A 40 -33.77 29.33 26.88
C ILE A 40 -34.74 28.35 26.25
N LEU A 41 -34.52 27.05 26.44
CA LEU A 41 -35.35 25.99 25.85
C LEU A 41 -35.82 25.02 26.93
N SER A 42 -37.04 24.51 26.80
CA SER A 42 -37.57 23.43 27.63
C SER A 42 -37.85 22.16 26.80
N ALA A 43 -38.08 21.02 27.46
CA ALA A 43 -38.14 19.71 26.81
C ALA A 43 -39.28 19.52 25.77
N SER A 44 -40.30 20.38 25.81
CA SER A 44 -41.44 20.37 24.88
C SER A 44 -41.36 21.45 23.80
N GLU A 45 -40.30 22.26 23.79
CA GLU A 45 -40.10 23.35 22.85
C GLU A 45 -39.06 22.97 21.79
N GLU A 46 -39.25 23.50 20.58
CA GLU A 46 -38.24 23.48 19.53
C GLU A 46 -37.98 24.94 19.10
N HIS A 47 -36.71 25.29 18.88
CA HIS A 47 -36.35 26.54 18.25
C HIS A 47 -35.95 26.30 16.81
N ILE A 48 -36.67 26.92 15.89
CA ILE A 48 -36.43 26.78 14.46
C ILE A 48 -35.66 28.01 13.96
N TYR A 49 -34.46 27.75 13.47
CA TYR A 49 -33.65 28.71 12.76
C TYR A 49 -33.64 28.38 11.27
N THR A 50 -33.42 29.39 10.45
CA THR A 50 -33.36 29.21 9.00
C THR A 50 -32.15 29.89 8.40
N VAL A 51 -31.59 29.29 7.35
CA VAL A 51 -30.48 29.89 6.60
C VAL A 51 -30.70 29.63 5.12
N SER A 52 -30.60 30.70 4.32
CA SER A 52 -30.69 30.62 2.86
C SER A 52 -29.30 30.34 2.30
N LEU A 53 -29.10 29.19 1.68
CA LEU A 53 -27.82 28.76 1.11
C LEU A 53 -28.03 28.36 -0.35
N GLU A 54 -27.13 28.83 -1.22
CA GLU A 54 -27.00 28.26 -2.57
C GLU A 54 -26.25 26.94 -2.53
N ASN A 55 -26.39 26.12 -3.57
CA ASN A 55 -25.64 24.87 -3.71
C ASN A 55 -24.13 25.10 -3.57
N GLY A 56 -23.50 24.43 -2.61
CA GLY A 56 -22.09 24.50 -2.27
C GLY A 56 -21.70 25.62 -1.30
N MET A 57 -22.62 26.52 -0.92
CA MET A 57 -22.41 27.42 0.22
C MET A 57 -22.42 26.64 1.54
N SER A 58 -21.85 27.24 2.59
CA SER A 58 -21.76 26.61 3.91
C SER A 58 -22.04 27.59 5.03
N ILE A 59 -22.63 27.09 6.12
CA ILE A 59 -22.72 27.79 7.40
C ILE A 59 -21.77 27.13 8.40
N LEU A 60 -20.94 27.96 9.05
CA LEU A 60 -20.12 27.62 10.20
C LEU A 60 -20.71 28.32 11.41
N ALA A 61 -21.25 27.54 12.33
CA ALA A 61 -21.91 28.03 13.54
C ALA A 61 -21.65 27.08 14.71
N GLN A 62 -22.06 27.50 15.90
CA GLN A 62 -21.98 26.69 17.10
C GLN A 62 -23.14 26.98 18.05
N ILE A 63 -23.51 26.00 18.86
CA ILE A 63 -24.40 26.17 19.99
C ILE A 63 -23.64 25.84 21.26
N ASN A 64 -23.44 26.83 22.13
CA ASN A 64 -22.92 26.61 23.47
C ASN A 64 -24.06 26.31 24.44
N GLN A 65 -24.18 25.05 24.84
CA GLN A 65 -25.14 24.51 25.79
C GLN A 65 -24.77 24.89 27.23
N MET A 66 -25.77 25.28 28.03
CA MET A 66 -25.58 25.70 29.42
C MET A 66 -26.71 25.11 30.29
N GLY A 67 -26.47 23.92 30.83
CA GLY A 67 -27.40 23.17 31.68
C GLY A 67 -28.56 22.55 30.89
N ILE A 68 -28.35 22.22 29.62
CA ILE A 68 -29.33 21.55 28.75
C ILE A 68 -28.64 20.80 27.61
N ASP A 69 -29.00 19.54 27.44
CA ASP A 69 -28.49 18.67 26.39
C ASP A 69 -29.33 18.83 25.11
N LEU A 70 -28.70 19.29 24.02
CA LEU A 70 -29.36 19.73 22.79
C LEU A 70 -28.87 18.95 21.57
N VAL A 71 -29.81 18.61 20.71
CA VAL A 71 -29.53 18.15 19.34
C VAL A 71 -30.01 19.15 18.30
N ILE A 72 -29.32 19.19 17.17
CA ILE A 72 -29.65 20.05 16.03
C ILE A 72 -30.02 19.20 14.84
N ASP A 73 -31.30 19.23 14.48
CA ASP A 73 -31.80 18.60 13.25
C ASP A 73 -31.67 19.60 12.09
N ILE A 74 -30.83 19.29 11.11
CA ILE A 74 -30.71 20.06 9.86
C ILE A 74 -31.68 19.49 8.84
N ARG A 75 -32.64 20.30 8.39
CA ARG A 75 -33.64 19.93 7.38
C ARG A 75 -33.43 20.69 6.09
N SER A 76 -33.61 19.99 4.98
CA SER A 76 -33.60 20.53 3.62
C SER A 76 -34.75 21.51 3.37
N PRO A 77 -34.70 22.29 2.26
CA PRO A 77 -35.81 23.13 1.83
C PRO A 77 -37.14 22.40 1.60
N ASN A 78 -37.11 21.10 1.27
CA ASN A 78 -38.31 20.26 1.16
C ASN A 78 -38.71 19.57 2.48
N GLY A 79 -38.09 19.93 3.61
CA GLY A 79 -38.44 19.46 4.95
C GLY A 79 -37.86 18.12 5.38
N ARG A 80 -37.08 17.45 4.53
CA ARG A 80 -36.41 16.18 4.85
C ARG A 80 -35.26 16.42 5.83
N LEU A 81 -35.15 15.58 6.86
CA LEU A 81 -33.99 15.56 7.74
C LEU A 81 -32.74 15.13 6.95
N ILE A 82 -31.71 15.98 6.93
CA ILE A 82 -30.42 15.73 6.27
C ILE A 82 -29.43 15.15 7.27
N ASN A 83 -29.32 15.78 8.44
CA ASN A 83 -28.35 15.41 9.46
C ASN A 83 -28.88 15.78 10.85
N GLN A 84 -28.37 15.10 11.87
CA GLN A 84 -28.59 15.43 13.28
C GLN A 84 -27.23 15.58 13.94
N LEU A 85 -27.02 16.71 14.62
CA LEU A 85 -25.78 17.02 15.31
C LEU A 85 -26.00 16.88 16.81
N ASP A 86 -25.11 16.11 17.45
CA ASP A 86 -25.10 15.80 18.88
C ASP A 86 -23.67 15.43 19.29
N SER A 87 -23.04 16.22 20.14
CA SER A 87 -21.68 16.00 20.61
C SER A 87 -21.72 15.32 21.98
N PRO A 88 -20.72 14.49 22.35
CA PRO A 88 -20.73 13.77 23.63
C PRO A 88 -20.33 14.68 24.81
N ASN A 89 -20.92 15.87 24.90
CA ASN A 89 -20.64 16.91 25.90
C ASN A 89 -21.74 16.97 27.01
N GLY A 90 -22.88 16.31 26.81
CA GLY A 90 -23.96 16.22 27.81
C GLY A 90 -24.74 17.53 27.91
N GLU A 91 -24.93 18.06 29.12
CA GLU A 91 -25.72 19.29 29.33
C GLU A 91 -24.93 20.60 29.14
N ASN A 92 -23.60 20.52 28.95
CA ASN A 92 -22.72 21.68 28.87
C ASN A 92 -21.61 21.43 27.86
N GLY A 93 -21.46 22.35 26.92
CA GLY A 93 -20.43 22.25 25.90
C GLY A 93 -20.88 22.82 24.57
N ILE A 94 -20.00 22.68 23.57
CA ILE A 94 -20.23 23.22 22.24
C ILE A 94 -20.76 22.11 21.33
N GLU A 95 -21.87 22.39 20.67
CA GLU A 95 -22.29 21.73 19.44
C GLU A 95 -21.76 22.48 18.24
N VAL A 96 -20.95 21.81 17.42
CA VAL A 96 -20.36 22.42 16.22
C VAL A 96 -21.27 22.18 15.02
N ILE A 97 -21.59 23.25 14.29
CA ILE A 97 -22.38 23.22 13.06
C ILE A 97 -21.45 23.58 11.90
N ASP A 98 -20.98 22.58 11.16
CA ASP A 98 -20.29 22.74 9.86
C ASP A 98 -21.15 22.07 8.80
N PHE A 99 -21.97 22.86 8.11
CA PHE A 99 -22.92 22.36 7.12
C PHE A 99 -22.67 22.97 5.75
N THR A 100 -22.56 22.13 4.72
CA THR A 100 -22.50 22.55 3.30
C THR A 100 -23.78 22.15 2.60
N ALA A 101 -24.44 23.10 1.95
CA ALA A 101 -25.66 22.85 1.19
C ALA A 101 -25.36 22.08 -0.10
N THR A 102 -26.11 21.02 -0.38
CA THR A 102 -26.01 20.23 -1.63
C THR A 102 -27.06 20.61 -2.67
N ILE A 103 -28.02 21.46 -2.28
CA ILE A 103 -29.07 22.04 -3.11
C ILE A 103 -29.29 23.49 -2.67
N SER A 104 -29.75 24.34 -3.57
CA SER A 104 -30.10 25.72 -3.22
C SER A 104 -31.44 25.79 -2.49
N GLY A 105 -31.53 26.63 -1.47
CA GLY A 105 -32.79 26.97 -0.82
C GLY A 105 -32.64 27.33 0.66
N LYS A 106 -33.77 27.38 1.35
CA LYS A 106 -33.87 27.73 2.76
C LYS A 106 -33.83 26.47 3.63
N PHE A 107 -32.73 26.26 4.34
CA PHE A 107 -32.55 25.15 5.27
C PHE A 107 -33.08 25.51 6.64
N LYS A 108 -33.55 24.52 7.40
CA LYS A 108 -34.00 24.70 8.79
C LYS A 108 -33.04 24.00 9.75
N LEU A 109 -32.61 24.70 10.79
CA LEU A 109 -31.89 24.15 11.92
C LEU A 109 -32.86 24.11 13.10
N VAL A 110 -33.33 22.92 13.44
CA VAL A 110 -34.28 22.70 14.53
C VAL A 110 -33.49 22.28 15.76
N VAL A 111 -33.43 23.18 16.73
CA VAL A 111 -32.77 22.96 18.02
C VAL A 111 -33.81 22.44 19.00
N ARG A 112 -33.56 21.26 19.54
CA ARG A 112 -34.45 20.60 20.51
C ARG A 112 -33.62 19.85 21.57
N THR A 113 -34.24 19.51 22.68
CA THR A 113 -33.58 18.69 23.71
C THR A 113 -33.38 17.26 23.24
N LEU A 114 -32.25 16.64 23.60
CA LEU A 114 -32.04 15.20 23.41
C LEU A 114 -33.04 14.40 24.26
N ASN A 115 -33.19 14.79 25.53
CA ASN A 115 -34.08 14.16 26.50
C ASN A 115 -35.44 14.89 26.60
N LYS A 116 -36.55 14.18 26.32
CA LYS A 116 -37.93 14.69 26.39
C LYS A 116 -38.41 15.09 27.79
N LYS A 117 -37.63 14.81 28.84
CA LYS A 117 -37.86 15.24 30.23
C LYS A 117 -36.75 16.16 30.76
N ALA A 118 -35.93 16.74 29.87
CA ALA A 118 -34.86 17.65 30.26
C ALA A 118 -35.39 18.84 31.06
N LYS A 119 -34.58 19.32 32.01
CA LYS A 119 -34.87 20.60 32.68
C LYS A 119 -34.69 21.74 31.69
N LYS A 120 -35.38 22.85 31.96
CA LYS A 120 -35.19 24.08 31.20
C LYS A 120 -33.76 24.58 31.41
N GLY A 121 -33.08 24.92 30.32
CA GLY A 121 -31.71 25.43 30.36
C GLY A 121 -31.41 26.42 29.25
N ASN A 122 -30.22 26.99 29.28
CA ASN A 122 -29.82 28.06 28.37
C ASN A 122 -28.94 27.51 27.26
N TYR A 123 -28.94 28.19 26.13
CA TYR A 123 -27.88 28.02 25.14
C TYR A 123 -27.61 29.32 24.40
N VAL A 124 -26.45 29.40 23.77
CA VAL A 124 -26.07 30.50 22.88
C VAL A 124 -25.78 29.93 21.51
N ILE A 125 -26.58 30.29 20.50
CA ILE A 125 -26.23 30.05 19.10
C ILE A 125 -25.37 31.20 18.59
N GLN A 126 -24.26 30.89 17.94
CA GLN A 126 -23.36 31.85 17.32
C GLN A 126 -23.06 31.39 15.90
N VAL A 127 -23.30 32.26 14.91
CA VAL A 127 -22.96 32.04 13.51
C VAL A 127 -21.63 32.71 13.25
N ASP A 128 -20.60 31.92 13.06
CA ASP A 128 -19.24 32.43 12.86
C ASP A 128 -19.07 32.93 11.42
N LYS A 129 -19.47 32.14 10.42
CA LYS A 129 -19.41 32.50 8.99
C LYS A 129 -20.50 31.86 8.15
N ILE A 130 -20.92 32.56 7.10
CA ILE A 130 -21.65 31.98 5.97
C ILE A 130 -20.76 32.09 4.73
N LEU A 131 -20.19 30.97 4.31
CA LEU A 131 -19.23 30.91 3.23
C LEU A 131 -19.92 30.86 1.87
N SER A 132 -19.48 31.72 0.95
CA SER A 132 -19.79 31.62 -0.48
C SER A 132 -19.32 30.28 -1.06
N LEU A 133 -19.85 29.91 -2.23
CA LEU A 133 -19.41 28.73 -2.97
C LEU A 133 -17.89 28.71 -3.19
N GLU A 134 -17.31 29.84 -3.63
CA GLU A 134 -15.87 29.92 -3.88
C GLU A 134 -15.03 29.70 -2.62
N ASN A 135 -15.36 30.40 -1.53
CA ASN A 135 -14.62 30.31 -0.28
C ASN A 135 -14.78 28.92 0.36
N ASN A 136 -15.98 28.35 0.31
CA ASN A 136 -16.21 27.00 0.81
C ASN A 136 -15.49 25.95 -0.06
N ALA A 137 -15.51 26.09 -1.38
CA ALA A 137 -14.79 25.19 -2.29
C ALA A 137 -13.29 25.18 -1.98
N LYS A 138 -12.66 26.36 -1.81
CA LYS A 138 -11.24 26.46 -1.43
C LYS A 138 -10.98 25.82 -0.06
N ARG A 139 -11.83 26.09 0.93
CA ARG A 139 -11.73 25.49 2.28
C ARG A 139 -11.78 23.96 2.23
N VAL A 140 -12.76 23.40 1.52
CA VAL A 140 -12.94 21.95 1.38
C VAL A 140 -11.78 21.35 0.60
N ALA A 141 -11.37 21.96 -0.51
CA ALA A 141 -10.24 21.48 -1.30
C ALA A 141 -8.94 21.44 -0.49
N LYS A 142 -8.67 22.45 0.35
CA LYS A 142 -7.48 22.47 1.22
C LYS A 142 -7.48 21.37 2.29
N LYS A 143 -8.66 20.92 2.71
CA LYS A 143 -8.81 19.79 3.65
C LYS A 143 -8.65 18.45 2.94
N GLU A 144 -9.20 18.33 1.72
CA GLU A 144 -9.28 17.06 0.99
C GLU A 144 -8.02 16.76 0.17
N LEU A 145 -7.32 17.78 -0.33
CA LEU A 145 -6.13 17.64 -1.17
C LEU A 145 -4.87 17.59 -0.30
N PRO A 146 -4.08 16.51 -0.38
CA PRO A 146 -3.04 16.21 0.59
C PRO A 146 -1.75 17.00 0.37
N THR A 147 -1.62 17.68 -0.77
CA THR A 147 -0.41 18.45 -1.11
C THR A 147 -0.78 19.81 -1.68
N GLU A 148 0.09 20.80 -1.44
CA GLU A 148 -0.05 22.16 -2.00
C GLU A 148 -0.01 22.12 -3.53
N THR A 149 0.77 21.22 -4.14
CA THR A 149 0.78 21.03 -5.59
C THR A 149 -0.58 20.62 -6.12
N LEU A 150 -1.24 19.66 -5.47
CA LEU A 150 -2.59 19.23 -5.87
C LEU A 150 -3.63 20.33 -5.65
N TYR A 151 -3.54 21.07 -4.54
CA TYR A 151 -4.41 22.22 -4.28
C TYR A 151 -4.26 23.30 -5.37
N ALA A 152 -3.03 23.71 -5.67
CA ALA A 152 -2.75 24.71 -6.70
C ALA A 152 -3.20 24.23 -8.09
N LEU A 153 -3.02 22.94 -8.40
CA LEU A 153 -3.47 22.36 -9.66
C LEU A 153 -5.00 22.34 -9.77
N TRP A 154 -5.70 21.99 -8.68
CA TRP A 154 -7.15 22.06 -8.63
C TRP A 154 -7.64 23.50 -8.82
N GLU A 155 -7.06 24.46 -8.08
CA GLU A 155 -7.45 25.87 -8.15
C GLU A 155 -7.24 26.44 -9.56
N SER A 156 -6.08 26.15 -10.18
CA SER A 156 -5.80 26.53 -11.57
C SER A 156 -6.80 25.92 -12.54
N SER A 157 -7.21 24.65 -12.33
CA SER A 157 -8.14 23.95 -13.22
C SER A 157 -9.56 24.51 -13.22
N LEU A 158 -9.92 25.34 -12.23
CA LEU A 158 -11.23 26.01 -12.21
C LEU A 158 -11.38 27.03 -13.34
N ASN A 159 -10.27 27.65 -13.76
CA ASN A 159 -10.28 28.75 -14.72
C ASN A 159 -9.41 28.48 -15.97
N ASP A 160 -8.45 27.55 -15.91
CA ASP A 160 -7.60 27.16 -17.03
C ASP A 160 -7.87 25.72 -17.47
N LYS A 161 -8.44 25.56 -18.67
CA LYS A 161 -8.74 24.26 -19.29
C LYS A 161 -7.47 23.45 -19.60
N ASN A 162 -6.32 24.11 -19.76
CA ASN A 162 -5.05 23.47 -20.10
C ASN A 162 -4.20 23.15 -18.86
N ALA A 163 -4.64 23.51 -17.65
CA ALA A 163 -3.85 23.36 -16.42
C ALA A 163 -3.35 21.92 -16.21
N ILE A 164 -4.22 20.92 -16.46
CA ILE A 164 -3.88 19.50 -16.31
C ILE A 164 -2.87 19.04 -17.36
N ASP A 165 -3.05 19.43 -18.62
CA ASP A 165 -2.13 19.04 -19.70
C ASP A 165 -0.75 19.66 -19.49
N ASN A 166 -0.72 20.94 -19.10
CA ASN A 166 0.51 21.65 -18.75
C ASN A 166 1.22 21.01 -17.56
N PHE A 167 0.48 20.55 -16.54
CA PHE A 167 1.06 19.82 -15.42
C PHE A 167 1.68 18.50 -15.86
N ILE A 168 0.93 17.67 -16.59
CA ILE A 168 1.40 16.34 -17.02
C ILE A 168 2.62 16.46 -17.95
N ASN A 169 2.60 17.39 -18.90
CA ASN A 169 3.68 17.56 -19.88
C ASN A 169 5.00 18.03 -19.26
N LYS A 170 4.98 18.57 -18.03
CA LYS A 170 6.19 18.97 -17.29
C LYS A 170 6.83 17.82 -16.51
N GLN A 171 6.19 16.65 -16.40
CA GLN A 171 6.68 15.54 -15.59
C GLN A 171 7.31 14.46 -16.46
N ALA A 172 8.54 14.06 -16.11
CA ALA A 172 9.20 12.90 -16.72
C ALA A 172 8.57 11.58 -16.25
N GLU A 173 8.19 11.54 -14.97
CA GLU A 173 7.60 10.37 -14.33
C GLU A 173 6.12 10.60 -14.02
N LYS A 174 5.40 9.51 -13.70
CA LYS A 174 3.99 9.59 -13.27
C LYS A 174 3.81 9.75 -11.76
N HIS A 175 4.80 10.36 -11.11
CA HIS A 175 4.79 10.69 -9.69
C HIS A 175 5.55 12.00 -9.42
N ILE A 176 5.19 12.68 -8.34
CA ILE A 176 5.95 13.78 -7.75
C ILE A 176 6.27 13.46 -6.30
N ILE A 177 7.42 13.93 -5.82
CA ILE A 177 7.87 13.76 -4.42
C ILE A 177 7.92 15.14 -3.77
N GLU A 178 7.25 15.28 -2.65
CA GLU A 178 7.10 16.54 -1.93
C GLU A 178 7.55 16.37 -0.46
N PRO A 179 8.30 17.33 0.11
CA PRO A 179 8.66 17.29 1.53
C PRO A 179 7.43 17.53 2.41
N ILE A 180 7.47 17.01 3.64
CA ILE A 180 6.45 17.25 4.65
C ILE A 180 6.99 18.30 5.63
N LYS A 181 6.27 19.40 5.83
CA LYS A 181 6.72 20.47 6.74
C LYS A 181 6.89 19.93 8.17
N GLY A 182 8.12 20.00 8.68
CA GLY A 182 8.46 19.54 10.03
C GLY A 182 8.65 18.03 10.18
N ASN A 183 8.73 17.29 9.07
CA ASN A 183 9.07 15.86 9.08
C ASN A 183 10.23 15.61 8.11
N ASP A 184 11.39 15.27 8.69
CA ASP A 184 12.61 14.98 7.94
C ASP A 184 12.78 13.49 7.62
N SER A 185 11.98 12.59 8.21
CA SER A 185 12.07 11.14 8.00
C SER A 185 11.22 10.63 6.85
N ASP A 186 10.12 11.33 6.53
CA ASP A 186 9.16 10.91 5.51
C ASP A 186 8.92 11.99 4.45
N MET A 187 8.48 11.54 3.28
CA MET A 187 8.07 12.39 2.17
C MET A 187 6.71 11.95 1.63
N LEU A 188 6.00 12.87 0.99
CA LEU A 188 4.78 12.55 0.24
C LEU A 188 5.14 12.19 -1.19
N ILE A 189 4.55 11.11 -1.70
CA ILE A 189 4.52 10.82 -3.12
C ILE A 189 3.09 10.97 -3.60
N THR A 190 2.89 11.79 -4.62
CA THR A 190 1.64 11.83 -5.36
C THR A 190 1.84 11.14 -6.70
N PHE A 191 1.18 10.00 -6.89
CA PHE A 191 1.06 9.35 -8.19
C PHE A 191 -0.13 9.92 -8.94
N PHE A 192 -0.01 10.00 -10.27
CA PHE A 192 -1.10 10.52 -11.09
C PHE A 192 -1.18 9.85 -12.46
N CYS A 193 -2.40 9.75 -12.98
CA CYS A 193 -2.67 9.18 -14.30
C CYS A 193 -3.89 9.84 -14.95
N VAL A 194 -4.09 9.58 -16.23
CA VAL A 194 -5.31 9.93 -16.97
C VAL A 194 -5.81 8.63 -17.61
N PRO A 195 -6.74 7.91 -16.94
CA PRO A 195 -7.31 6.69 -17.49
C PRO A 195 -8.14 6.96 -18.75
N ASP A 196 -8.33 5.93 -19.56
CA ASP A 196 -9.22 5.99 -20.73
C ASP A 196 -10.71 5.91 -20.33
N GLY A 197 -11.60 6.16 -21.30
CA GLY A 197 -13.05 6.29 -21.06
C GLY A 197 -13.75 5.04 -20.52
N ASP A 198 -13.19 3.85 -20.77
CA ASP A 198 -13.77 2.57 -20.33
C ASP A 198 -13.23 2.12 -18.95
N THR A 199 -12.41 2.94 -18.30
CA THR A 199 -11.87 2.64 -16.98
C THR A 199 -12.90 2.93 -15.90
N GLU A 200 -13.37 1.89 -15.20
CA GLU A 200 -14.26 1.98 -14.03
C GLU A 200 -13.52 2.60 -12.84
N TYR A 201 -12.28 2.15 -12.59
CA TYR A 201 -11.36 2.76 -11.63
C TYR A 201 -9.91 2.38 -11.92
N ALA A 202 -8.98 3.20 -11.43
CA ALA A 202 -7.54 2.94 -11.49
C ALA A 202 -7.00 2.61 -10.09
N MET A 203 -6.02 1.71 -10.03
CA MET A 203 -5.26 1.41 -8.82
C MET A 203 -3.77 1.61 -9.06
N GLN A 204 -3.09 2.21 -8.10
CA GLN A 204 -1.65 2.17 -7.95
C GLN A 204 -1.29 0.89 -7.22
N SER A 205 -0.23 0.20 -7.61
CA SER A 205 0.27 -1.03 -6.98
C SER A 205 1.77 -0.94 -6.71
N GLY A 206 2.26 -1.65 -5.69
CA GLY A 206 3.66 -1.55 -5.23
C GLY A 206 3.88 -0.40 -4.25
N GLY A 207 5.10 -0.25 -3.74
CA GLY A 207 5.38 0.65 -2.63
C GLY A 207 4.80 0.17 -1.30
N ARG A 208 4.60 1.10 -0.36
CA ARG A 208 4.20 0.82 1.02
C ARG A 208 2.87 0.05 1.11
N ASP A 209 1.91 0.43 0.30
CA ASP A 209 0.61 -0.23 0.20
C ASP A 209 0.65 -1.34 -0.86
N PHE A 210 1.16 -2.51 -0.47
CA PHE A 210 1.41 -3.64 -1.37
C PHE A 210 0.18 -4.06 -2.22
N LEU A 211 -1.03 -4.05 -1.61
CA LEU A 211 -2.29 -4.38 -2.30
C LEU A 211 -2.82 -3.24 -3.19
N GLY A 212 -2.18 -2.09 -3.11
CA GLY A 212 -2.44 -0.95 -3.95
C GLY A 212 -3.43 0.06 -3.37
N LEU A 213 -3.36 1.27 -3.92
CA LEU A 213 -4.19 2.40 -3.55
C LEU A 213 -5.10 2.78 -4.72
N ARG A 214 -6.39 2.98 -4.44
CA ARG A 214 -7.34 3.43 -5.46
C ARG A 214 -7.10 4.91 -5.77
N PHE A 215 -6.94 5.22 -7.04
CA PHE A 215 -6.88 6.59 -7.50
C PHE A 215 -8.24 7.28 -7.33
N ARG A 216 -8.21 8.57 -6.96
CA ARG A 216 -9.39 9.45 -6.98
C ARG A 216 -9.21 10.56 -8.00
N ARG A 217 -10.33 11.03 -8.54
CA ARG A 217 -10.35 12.12 -9.54
C ARG A 217 -10.10 13.47 -8.87
N LEU A 218 -9.28 14.32 -9.48
CA LEU A 218 -9.07 15.71 -9.05
C LEU A 218 -10.24 16.58 -9.54
N GLY A 219 -11.21 16.86 -8.68
CA GLY A 219 -12.38 17.66 -9.01
C GLY A 219 -13.12 17.14 -10.26
N LYS A 220 -13.49 18.04 -11.18
CA LYS A 220 -14.12 17.71 -12.46
C LYS A 220 -13.11 17.42 -13.59
N THR A 221 -11.83 17.27 -13.26
CA THR A 221 -10.78 17.13 -14.28
C THR A 221 -10.61 15.69 -14.75
N LYS A 222 -9.78 15.49 -15.78
CA LYS A 222 -9.37 14.17 -16.26
C LYS A 222 -8.26 13.51 -15.42
N LEU A 223 -7.63 14.26 -14.51
CA LEU A 223 -6.52 13.75 -13.71
C LEU A 223 -7.04 12.91 -12.55
N PHE A 224 -6.45 11.73 -12.41
CA PHE A 224 -6.60 10.85 -11.25
C PHE A 224 -5.31 10.90 -10.45
N PHE A 225 -5.41 10.92 -9.13
CA PHE A 225 -4.24 10.92 -8.25
C PHE A 225 -4.45 10.02 -7.03
N VAL A 226 -3.32 9.64 -6.42
CA VAL A 226 -3.28 9.09 -5.07
C VAL A 226 -1.97 9.49 -4.40
N THR A 227 -2.04 9.79 -3.10
CA THR A 227 -0.88 10.27 -2.34
C THR A 227 -0.62 9.33 -1.17
N GLN A 228 0.65 8.99 -0.96
CA GLN A 228 1.10 8.18 0.18
C GLN A 228 2.31 8.82 0.84
N MET A 229 2.46 8.59 2.14
CA MET A 229 3.64 8.96 2.90
C MET A 229 4.62 7.78 2.97
N VAL A 230 5.88 8.01 2.64
CA VAL A 230 6.94 6.99 2.67
C VAL A 230 8.23 7.53 3.26
N ALA A 231 9.07 6.64 3.78
CA ALA A 231 10.39 7.00 4.30
C ALA A 231 11.26 7.69 3.22
N ASN A 232 12.03 8.69 3.61
CA ASN A 232 12.89 9.50 2.74
C ASN A 232 14.12 8.76 2.18
N ASP A 233 14.32 7.51 2.59
CA ASP A 233 15.35 6.59 2.12
C ASP A 233 14.75 5.40 1.36
N ALA A 234 13.46 5.46 1.02
CA ALA A 234 12.78 4.37 0.35
C ALA A 234 13.18 4.18 -1.13
N ARG A 235 13.13 2.94 -1.58
CA ARG A 235 13.27 2.57 -3.00
C ARG A 235 12.31 1.43 -3.37
N PHE A 236 11.49 1.64 -4.39
CA PHE A 236 10.55 0.60 -4.82
C PHE A 236 10.01 0.85 -6.23
N ASN A 237 9.64 -0.24 -6.90
CA ASN A 237 8.84 -0.15 -8.11
C ASN A 237 7.37 0.03 -7.75
N TYR A 238 6.64 0.67 -8.64
CA TYR A 238 5.20 0.78 -8.60
C TYR A 238 4.64 0.58 -10.00
N GLY A 239 3.34 0.33 -10.10
CA GLY A 239 2.65 0.26 -11.38
C GLY A 239 1.18 0.65 -11.29
N PHE A 240 0.58 0.97 -12.43
CA PHE A 240 -0.81 1.37 -12.54
C PHE A 240 -1.62 0.28 -13.23
N ASN A 241 -2.79 -0.02 -12.67
CA ASN A 241 -3.71 -1.00 -13.21
C ASN A 241 -5.09 -0.34 -13.38
N PHE A 242 -5.64 -0.42 -14.59
CA PHE A 242 -6.96 0.09 -14.93
C PHE A 242 -7.94 -1.07 -14.95
N PHE A 243 -8.98 -0.95 -14.13
CA PHE A 243 -10.07 -1.90 -14.07
C PHE A 243 -11.13 -1.44 -15.05
N LYS A 244 -11.23 -2.17 -16.16
CA LYS A 244 -12.14 -1.86 -17.26
C LYS A 244 -13.44 -2.62 -17.11
N LEU A 245 -14.55 -1.95 -17.40
CA LEU A 245 -15.88 -2.54 -17.44
C LEU A 245 -16.40 -2.51 -18.87
N TYR A 246 -16.55 -3.69 -19.47
CA TYR A 246 -17.16 -3.84 -20.78
C TYR A 246 -18.59 -4.34 -20.59
N LYS A 247 -19.53 -3.70 -21.31
CA LYS A 247 -20.93 -4.10 -21.35
C LYS A 247 -21.29 -4.66 -22.71
N ALA A 248 -22.00 -5.79 -22.74
CA ALA A 248 -22.48 -6.43 -23.95
C ALA A 248 -23.95 -6.88 -23.81
N GLY A 249 -24.62 -7.08 -24.95
CA GLY A 249 -26.06 -7.31 -25.03
C GLY A 249 -26.84 -6.02 -25.33
N PRO A 250 -28.10 -6.13 -25.80
CA PRO A 250 -28.91 -4.99 -26.24
C PRO A 250 -29.17 -3.95 -25.14
N ASN A 251 -29.15 -4.36 -23.87
CA ASN A 251 -29.30 -3.46 -22.72
C ASN A 251 -28.08 -3.48 -21.79
N GLY A 252 -26.97 -4.09 -22.21
CA GLY A 252 -25.76 -4.22 -21.39
C GLY A 252 -25.88 -5.24 -20.27
N GLU A 253 -26.61 -6.33 -20.49
CA GLU A 253 -26.86 -7.40 -19.52
C GLU A 253 -25.59 -8.18 -19.13
N ILE A 254 -24.59 -8.19 -19.99
CA ILE A 254 -23.31 -8.86 -19.75
C ILE A 254 -22.29 -7.81 -19.30
N GLU A 255 -21.78 -7.96 -18.08
CA GLU A 255 -20.66 -7.18 -17.58
C GLU A 255 -19.39 -8.03 -17.53
N MET A 256 -18.34 -7.59 -18.22
CA MET A 256 -17.01 -8.21 -18.19
C MET A 256 -16.01 -7.23 -17.60
N ARG A 257 -15.27 -7.69 -16.58
CA ARG A 257 -14.23 -6.89 -15.93
C ARG A 257 -12.86 -7.42 -16.30
N HIS A 258 -11.99 -6.53 -16.78
CA HIS A 258 -10.61 -6.84 -17.11
C HIS A 258 -9.67 -5.88 -16.39
N VAL A 259 -8.52 -6.40 -15.96
CA VAL A 259 -7.45 -5.57 -15.41
C VAL A 259 -6.42 -5.37 -16.50
N VAL A 260 -6.17 -4.11 -16.86
CA VAL A 260 -5.14 -3.71 -17.82
C VAL A 260 -4.01 -3.03 -17.07
N HIS A 261 -2.83 -3.62 -17.09
CA HIS A 261 -1.63 -2.96 -16.61
C HIS A 261 -1.24 -1.84 -17.58
N SER A 262 -1.06 -0.61 -17.07
CA SER A 262 -0.88 0.58 -17.91
C SER A 262 0.50 1.21 -17.82
N TYR A 263 1.23 1.02 -16.72
CA TYR A 263 2.48 1.73 -16.49
C TYR A 263 3.26 1.07 -15.35
N ASP A 264 4.59 1.02 -15.49
CA ASP A 264 5.55 0.70 -14.44
C ASP A 264 6.45 1.91 -14.19
N GLY A 265 6.75 2.20 -12.92
CA GLY A 265 7.68 3.25 -12.53
C GLY A 265 8.57 2.81 -11.36
N LEU A 266 9.58 3.63 -11.09
CA LEU A 266 10.52 3.45 -9.99
C LEU A 266 10.56 4.72 -9.15
N VAL A 267 10.36 4.58 -7.85
CA VAL A 267 10.62 5.63 -6.86
C VAL A 267 11.99 5.37 -6.25
N VAL A 268 12.85 6.41 -6.28
CA VAL A 268 14.10 6.47 -5.51
C VAL A 268 14.05 7.75 -4.69
N MET A 269 13.94 7.60 -3.37
CA MET A 269 13.93 8.76 -2.48
C MET A 269 15.32 9.39 -2.37
N PRO A 270 15.41 10.69 -2.00
CA PRO A 270 16.67 11.42 -1.95
C PRO A 270 17.77 10.73 -1.10
N ASN A 271 17.38 10.08 0.01
CA ASN A 271 18.32 9.42 0.92
C ASN A 271 18.39 7.90 0.70
N ALA A 272 17.86 7.37 -0.40
CA ALA A 272 17.83 5.94 -0.64
C ALA A 272 19.26 5.34 -0.69
N PRO A 273 19.53 4.21 -0.01
CA PRO A 273 20.87 3.64 0.06
C PRO A 273 21.53 3.45 -1.31
N LYS A 274 22.79 3.86 -1.42
CA LYS A 274 23.58 3.69 -2.64
C LYS A 274 23.80 2.21 -2.93
N GLN A 275 23.86 1.85 -4.21
CA GLN A 275 24.13 0.49 -4.67
C GLN A 275 25.39 0.49 -5.54
N PRO A 276 26.59 0.67 -4.97
CA PRO A 276 27.79 1.01 -5.72
C PRO A 276 28.35 -0.13 -6.58
N TYR A 277 27.97 -1.38 -6.31
CA TYR A 277 28.53 -2.56 -6.97
C TYR A 277 27.75 -3.03 -8.20
N ILE A 278 26.62 -2.37 -8.55
CA ILE A 278 25.74 -2.84 -9.64
C ILE A 278 26.11 -2.29 -11.02
N ILE A 279 27.04 -1.33 -11.07
CA ILE A 279 27.50 -0.68 -12.30
C ILE A 279 28.94 -1.14 -12.55
N GLU A 280 29.26 -1.43 -13.81
CA GLU A 280 30.64 -1.72 -14.19
C GLU A 280 31.53 -0.50 -13.89
N LYS A 281 32.66 -0.73 -13.23
CA LYS A 281 33.62 0.33 -12.91
C LYS A 281 34.77 0.33 -13.89
N GLU A 282 35.21 1.52 -14.28
CA GLU A 282 36.41 1.67 -15.09
C GLU A 282 37.63 1.11 -14.36
N GLY A 283 38.52 0.43 -15.08
CA GLY A 283 39.71 -0.22 -14.52
C GLY A 283 39.46 -1.54 -13.77
N VAL A 284 38.21 -1.97 -13.56
CA VAL A 284 37.91 -3.28 -12.96
C VAL A 284 37.97 -4.38 -14.02
N SER A 285 38.87 -5.35 -13.84
CA SER A 285 38.96 -6.52 -14.71
C SER A 285 37.70 -7.39 -14.59
N LYS A 286 37.15 -7.77 -15.74
CA LYS A 286 35.92 -8.58 -15.81
C LYS A 286 36.22 -10.07 -15.69
N GLY A 287 35.39 -10.79 -14.95
CA GLY A 287 35.39 -12.23 -14.94
C GLY A 287 34.93 -12.82 -16.28
N LYS A 288 35.19 -14.12 -16.47
CA LYS A 288 34.72 -14.86 -17.64
C LYS A 288 33.34 -15.44 -17.36
N VAL A 289 32.40 -15.21 -18.27
CA VAL A 289 31.03 -15.75 -18.20
C VAL A 289 30.82 -16.76 -19.34
N SER A 290 30.23 -17.91 -19.06
CA SER A 290 30.01 -18.98 -20.04
C SER A 290 28.71 -19.72 -19.80
N GLU A 291 27.89 -19.87 -20.84
CA GLU A 291 26.63 -20.65 -20.78
C GLU A 291 26.92 -22.13 -21.03
N ILE A 292 26.37 -23.00 -20.20
CA ILE A 292 26.55 -24.45 -20.25
C ILE A 292 25.18 -25.14 -20.12
N SER A 293 25.05 -26.31 -20.74
CA SER A 293 23.87 -27.15 -20.64
C SER A 293 24.23 -28.47 -19.94
N LEU A 294 23.77 -28.63 -18.70
CA LEU A 294 24.06 -29.80 -17.87
C LEU A 294 22.90 -30.81 -17.98
N LYS A 295 23.21 -32.05 -18.40
CA LYS A 295 22.21 -33.13 -18.37
C LYS A 295 21.98 -33.55 -16.92
N SER A 296 20.75 -33.47 -16.46
CA SER A 296 20.33 -33.86 -15.11
C SER A 296 19.46 -35.10 -15.14
N THR A 297 19.83 -36.08 -14.31
CA THR A 297 19.05 -37.31 -14.07
C THR A 297 17.91 -37.01 -13.11
N PHE A 298 18.16 -36.23 -12.06
CA PHE A 298 17.11 -35.83 -11.11
C PHE A 298 16.02 -34.99 -11.79
N LEU A 299 16.36 -34.12 -12.74
CA LEU A 299 15.35 -33.31 -13.43
C LEU A 299 14.83 -33.94 -14.72
N ASN A 300 15.49 -34.98 -15.22
CA ASN A 300 15.22 -35.62 -16.51
C ASN A 300 15.20 -34.60 -17.67
N GLU A 301 16.21 -33.74 -17.72
CA GLU A 301 16.33 -32.69 -18.72
C GLU A 301 17.78 -32.23 -18.91
N LYS A 302 17.99 -31.32 -19.87
CA LYS A 302 19.20 -30.51 -19.93
C LYS A 302 18.93 -29.15 -19.27
N ARG A 303 19.50 -28.92 -18.10
CA ARG A 303 19.40 -27.67 -17.36
C ARG A 303 20.45 -26.68 -17.86
N LYS A 304 20.01 -25.51 -18.30
CA LYS A 304 20.93 -24.40 -18.60
C LYS A 304 21.46 -23.79 -17.31
N ILE A 305 22.76 -23.54 -17.29
CA ILE A 305 23.47 -22.82 -16.23
C ILE A 305 24.41 -21.81 -16.88
N THR A 306 24.76 -20.76 -16.13
CA THR A 306 25.84 -19.85 -16.53
C THR A 306 26.91 -19.90 -15.46
N VAL A 307 28.14 -20.14 -15.88
CA VAL A 307 29.30 -20.09 -14.99
C VAL A 307 29.97 -18.74 -15.12
N HIS A 308 30.26 -18.10 -14.00
CA HIS A 308 31.18 -16.98 -13.92
C HIS A 308 32.40 -17.37 -13.09
N THR A 309 33.58 -17.14 -13.65
CA THR A 309 34.85 -17.23 -12.91
C THR A 309 35.42 -15.83 -12.74
N PRO A 310 35.95 -15.47 -11.55
CA PRO A 310 36.49 -14.14 -11.30
C PRO A 310 37.70 -13.86 -12.21
N ALA A 311 37.99 -12.59 -12.48
CA ALA A 311 39.08 -12.20 -13.38
C ALA A 311 40.46 -12.77 -12.97
N ASN A 312 40.68 -12.95 -11.67
CA ASN A 312 41.88 -13.53 -11.08
C ASN A 312 41.73 -15.02 -10.74
N TYR A 313 40.86 -15.75 -11.44
CA TYR A 313 40.67 -17.18 -11.24
C TYR A 313 42.02 -17.93 -11.38
N ASN A 314 42.30 -18.79 -10.40
CA ASN A 314 43.53 -19.57 -10.34
C ASN A 314 43.22 -21.05 -10.09
N GLU A 315 43.41 -21.89 -11.09
CA GLU A 315 43.14 -23.33 -11.02
C GLU A 315 43.91 -24.06 -9.90
N LYS A 316 45.01 -23.48 -9.40
CA LYS A 316 45.81 -24.06 -8.32
C LYS A 316 45.28 -23.75 -6.91
N LEU A 317 44.35 -22.81 -6.77
CA LEU A 317 43.82 -22.38 -5.48
C LEU A 317 42.33 -22.77 -5.34
N PRO A 318 41.89 -23.26 -4.17
CA PRO A 318 40.47 -23.54 -3.95
C PRO A 318 39.66 -22.24 -3.83
N HIS A 319 38.60 -22.12 -4.64
CA HIS A 319 37.68 -20.98 -4.68
C HIS A 319 36.40 -21.27 -3.89
N ASN A 320 35.72 -20.21 -3.44
CA ASN A 320 34.34 -20.33 -2.97
C ASN A 320 33.41 -20.65 -4.15
N LEU A 321 32.26 -21.26 -3.85
CA LEU A 321 31.20 -21.53 -4.82
C LEU A 321 29.90 -20.81 -4.42
N LEU A 322 29.40 -19.95 -5.30
CA LEU A 322 28.09 -19.32 -5.18
C LEU A 322 27.12 -19.90 -6.21
N ILE A 323 26.00 -20.47 -5.74
CA ILE A 323 24.92 -20.94 -6.61
C ILE A 323 23.75 -19.97 -6.47
N VAL A 324 23.30 -19.39 -7.58
CA VAL A 324 22.23 -18.40 -7.60
C VAL A 324 21.06 -18.89 -8.44
N PHE A 325 19.86 -18.89 -7.86
CA PHE A 325 18.64 -19.21 -8.59
C PHE A 325 18.12 -18.04 -9.41
N ASP A 326 17.19 -18.32 -10.32
CA ASP A 326 16.67 -17.33 -11.28
C ASP A 326 17.78 -16.69 -12.12
N GLY A 327 18.74 -17.51 -12.58
CA GLY A 327 19.95 -17.07 -13.25
C GLY A 327 19.71 -16.07 -14.39
N GLU A 328 18.59 -16.19 -15.12
CA GLU A 328 18.22 -15.23 -16.16
C GLU A 328 18.06 -13.79 -15.66
N SER A 329 17.57 -13.60 -14.43
CA SER A 329 17.42 -12.29 -13.79
C SER A 329 18.71 -11.81 -13.11
N TYR A 330 19.58 -12.76 -12.75
CA TYR A 330 20.82 -12.55 -12.00
C TYR A 330 22.08 -12.42 -12.90
N GLY A 331 21.91 -12.25 -14.21
CA GLY A 331 23.02 -12.02 -15.16
C GLY A 331 23.53 -13.27 -15.87
N GLY A 332 22.74 -14.34 -15.90
CA GLY A 332 23.08 -15.58 -16.61
C GLY A 332 22.98 -15.46 -18.14
N ARG A 333 22.21 -14.51 -18.67
CA ARG A 333 22.10 -14.28 -20.11
C ARG A 333 23.27 -13.44 -20.61
N VAL A 334 24.23 -14.08 -21.26
CA VAL A 334 25.44 -13.40 -21.75
C VAL A 334 25.06 -12.28 -22.72
N GLY A 335 25.68 -11.11 -22.54
CA GLY A 335 25.43 -9.93 -23.38
C GLY A 335 24.08 -9.23 -23.16
N ARG A 336 23.30 -9.62 -22.15
CA ARG A 336 22.02 -8.95 -21.82
C ARG A 336 22.07 -8.27 -20.46
N ARG A 337 21.41 -7.12 -20.34
CA ARG A 337 21.26 -6.42 -19.07
C ARG A 337 20.46 -7.27 -18.08
N ALA A 338 21.00 -7.42 -16.88
CA ALA A 338 20.39 -8.14 -15.78
C ALA A 338 19.60 -7.21 -14.85
N ARG A 339 18.64 -7.77 -14.11
CA ARG A 339 17.96 -7.04 -13.02
C ARG A 339 18.88 -6.97 -11.79
N ILE A 340 19.60 -8.05 -11.52
CA ILE A 340 20.66 -8.14 -10.53
C ILE A 340 21.94 -8.57 -11.27
N PRO A 341 22.91 -7.66 -11.50
CA PRO A 341 24.08 -7.97 -12.32
C PRO A 341 25.15 -8.72 -11.50
N THR A 342 24.91 -9.99 -11.19
CA THR A 342 25.79 -10.80 -10.31
C THR A 342 27.25 -10.84 -10.76
N PRO A 343 27.59 -11.07 -12.05
CA PRO A 343 28.98 -11.04 -12.48
C PRO A 343 29.67 -9.71 -12.18
N THR A 344 29.01 -8.58 -12.50
CA THR A 344 29.51 -7.23 -12.21
C THR A 344 29.67 -6.99 -10.70
N ILE A 345 28.71 -7.43 -9.88
CA ILE A 345 28.79 -7.31 -8.42
C ILE A 345 30.01 -8.08 -7.89
N LEU A 346 30.21 -9.32 -8.34
CA LEU A 346 31.34 -10.14 -7.93
C LEU A 346 32.68 -9.55 -8.37
N ASP A 347 32.77 -9.06 -9.61
CA ASP A 347 33.98 -8.44 -10.14
C ASP A 347 34.35 -7.18 -9.34
N ASN A 348 33.38 -6.29 -9.09
CA ASN A 348 33.60 -5.09 -8.30
C ASN A 348 33.99 -5.41 -6.84
N LEU A 349 33.30 -6.35 -6.19
CA LEU A 349 33.62 -6.76 -4.82
C LEU A 349 35.01 -7.40 -4.73
N THR A 350 35.40 -8.18 -5.74
CA THR A 350 36.72 -8.83 -5.81
C THR A 350 37.82 -7.79 -6.03
N ALA A 351 37.62 -6.83 -6.94
CA ALA A 351 38.57 -5.76 -7.21
C ALA A 351 38.82 -4.87 -5.98
N GLU A 352 37.79 -4.63 -5.17
CA GLU A 352 37.90 -3.89 -3.91
C GLU A 352 38.34 -4.75 -2.71
N ASN A 353 38.74 -6.01 -2.93
CA ASN A 353 39.12 -6.96 -1.89
C ASN A 353 38.05 -7.17 -0.80
N LYS A 354 36.77 -6.92 -1.11
CA LYS A 354 35.66 -7.10 -0.15
C LYS A 354 35.30 -8.57 0.05
N ILE A 355 35.49 -9.40 -0.97
CA ILE A 355 35.26 -10.85 -0.91
C ILE A 355 36.46 -11.64 -1.43
N THR A 356 36.55 -12.90 -1.04
CA THR A 356 37.48 -13.86 -1.67
C THR A 356 36.99 -14.19 -3.10
N PRO A 357 37.90 -14.36 -4.09
CA PRO A 357 37.54 -14.80 -5.43
C PRO A 357 36.60 -16.01 -5.41
N THR A 358 35.46 -15.87 -6.07
CA THR A 358 34.32 -16.81 -5.97
C THR A 358 33.87 -17.20 -7.36
N VAL A 359 33.81 -18.51 -7.64
CA VAL A 359 33.17 -19.04 -8.84
C VAL A 359 31.67 -19.04 -8.59
N SER A 360 30.88 -18.56 -9.55
CA SER A 360 29.42 -18.55 -9.43
C SER A 360 28.72 -19.33 -10.54
N ILE A 361 27.63 -20.00 -10.16
CA ILE A 361 26.76 -20.77 -11.02
C ILE A 361 25.36 -20.17 -10.96
N LEU A 362 24.93 -19.55 -12.05
CA LEU A 362 23.61 -18.96 -12.21
C LEU A 362 22.69 -20.00 -12.85
N VAL A 363 21.79 -20.58 -12.07
CA VAL A 363 20.93 -21.68 -12.49
C VAL A 363 19.68 -21.11 -13.17
N TRP A 364 19.47 -21.46 -14.44
CA TRP A 364 18.33 -20.94 -15.19
C TRP A 364 17.04 -21.63 -14.74
N ASN A 365 15.95 -20.87 -14.62
CA ASN A 365 14.67 -21.43 -14.26
C ASN A 365 13.91 -22.02 -15.45
N MET A 366 14.20 -21.59 -16.69
CA MET A 366 13.64 -22.14 -17.94
C MET A 366 12.10 -22.25 -17.93
N GLY A 367 11.40 -21.29 -17.29
CA GLY A 367 9.94 -21.30 -17.16
C GLY A 367 9.37 -22.32 -16.16
N LYS A 368 10.24 -23.01 -15.40
CA LYS A 368 9.88 -24.07 -14.43
C LYS A 368 10.05 -23.63 -12.97
N ARG A 369 10.34 -22.34 -12.75
CA ARG A 369 10.60 -21.73 -11.44
C ARG A 369 9.65 -22.20 -10.34
N GLU A 370 8.35 -22.18 -10.61
CA GLU A 370 7.30 -22.49 -9.63
C GLU A 370 7.36 -23.95 -9.16
N LYS A 371 7.74 -24.87 -10.05
CA LYS A 371 7.90 -26.29 -9.78
C LYS A 371 9.24 -26.57 -9.10
N ASP A 372 10.32 -26.05 -9.68
CA ASP A 372 11.69 -26.40 -9.28
C ASP A 372 12.00 -25.95 -7.85
N LEU A 373 11.66 -24.69 -7.50
CA LEU A 373 12.05 -24.10 -6.21
C LEU A 373 11.32 -24.71 -5.01
N LEU A 374 10.36 -25.60 -5.23
CA LEU A 374 9.63 -26.34 -4.19
C LEU A 374 9.86 -27.86 -4.27
N SER A 375 10.75 -28.33 -5.14
CA SER A 375 10.92 -29.75 -5.45
C SER A 375 12.15 -30.37 -4.81
N ASP A 376 11.97 -31.54 -4.21
CA ASP A 376 13.08 -32.38 -3.71
C ASP A 376 14.03 -32.79 -4.84
N ARG A 377 13.51 -33.04 -6.04
CA ARG A 377 14.33 -33.40 -7.21
C ARG A 377 15.24 -32.25 -7.64
N PHE A 378 14.80 -31.00 -7.47
CA PHE A 378 15.66 -29.84 -7.71
C PHE A 378 16.71 -29.69 -6.61
N SER A 379 16.34 -29.95 -5.34
CA SER A 379 17.32 -30.03 -4.26
C SER A 379 18.41 -31.07 -4.53
N ASP A 380 18.01 -32.27 -4.95
CA ASP A 380 18.93 -33.34 -5.32
C ASP A 380 19.81 -32.97 -6.51
N PHE A 381 19.26 -32.33 -7.55
CA PHE A 381 20.05 -31.81 -8.67
C PHE A 381 21.14 -30.86 -8.20
N ILE A 382 20.82 -29.89 -7.35
CA ILE A 382 21.81 -28.92 -6.85
C ILE A 382 22.90 -29.63 -6.02
N ALA A 383 22.49 -30.47 -5.07
CA ALA A 383 23.38 -31.13 -4.12
C ALA A 383 24.24 -32.23 -4.75
N LYS A 384 23.63 -33.09 -5.57
CA LYS A 384 24.20 -34.37 -6.01
C LYS A 384 24.66 -34.39 -7.47
N GLU A 385 24.27 -33.39 -8.28
CA GLU A 385 24.74 -33.27 -9.67
C GLU A 385 25.52 -31.97 -9.90
N LEU A 386 24.96 -30.81 -9.56
CA LEU A 386 25.55 -29.51 -9.90
C LEU A 386 26.83 -29.20 -9.11
N ILE A 387 26.81 -29.36 -7.78
CA ILE A 387 27.99 -29.14 -6.92
C ILE A 387 29.12 -30.11 -7.29
N PRO A 388 28.90 -31.43 -7.42
CA PRO A 388 29.93 -32.36 -7.89
C PRO A 388 30.46 -32.02 -9.27
N TRP A 389 29.58 -31.71 -10.24
CA TRP A 389 30.00 -31.29 -11.58
C TRP A 389 30.90 -30.04 -11.52
N THR A 390 30.56 -29.06 -10.67
CA THR A 390 31.36 -27.84 -10.55
C THR A 390 32.74 -28.15 -9.95
N ARG A 391 32.81 -29.01 -8.92
CA ARG A 391 34.08 -29.48 -8.33
C ARG A 391 34.96 -30.26 -9.30
N SER A 392 34.37 -30.96 -10.27
CA SER A 392 35.14 -31.66 -11.32
C SER A 392 35.68 -30.74 -12.41
N ASN A 393 35.09 -29.56 -12.60
CA ASN A 393 35.47 -28.62 -13.68
C ASN A 393 36.23 -27.39 -13.17
N TYR A 394 36.15 -27.08 -11.88
CA TYR A 394 36.78 -25.92 -11.25
C TYR A 394 37.35 -26.30 -9.87
N ASN A 395 38.45 -25.65 -9.46
CA ASN A 395 39.04 -25.89 -8.14
C ASN A 395 38.20 -25.21 -7.05
N ILE A 396 37.15 -25.89 -6.59
CA ILE A 396 36.24 -25.42 -5.54
C ILE A 396 36.63 -26.03 -4.19
N HIS A 397 36.57 -25.22 -3.14
CA HIS A 397 36.88 -25.68 -1.79
C HIS A 397 35.95 -26.83 -1.34
N PRO A 398 36.47 -27.89 -0.69
CA PRO A 398 35.65 -29.05 -0.28
C PRO A 398 34.73 -28.80 0.93
N LYS A 399 34.93 -27.70 1.69
CA LYS A 399 34.22 -27.45 2.95
C LYS A 399 32.86 -26.81 2.66
N SER A 400 31.82 -27.24 3.37
CA SER A 400 30.46 -26.71 3.21
C SER A 400 30.38 -25.21 3.46
N ASN A 401 31.13 -24.70 4.44
CA ASN A 401 31.19 -23.26 4.76
C ASN A 401 31.81 -22.37 3.66
N LYS A 402 32.21 -22.95 2.51
CA LYS A 402 32.67 -22.24 1.31
C LYS A 402 31.69 -22.34 0.14
N VAL A 403 30.56 -22.99 0.33
CA VAL A 403 29.47 -23.10 -0.64
C VAL A 403 28.29 -22.25 -0.16
N ILE A 404 27.80 -21.38 -1.03
CA ILE A 404 26.65 -20.51 -0.79
C ILE A 404 25.56 -20.86 -1.79
N VAL A 405 24.33 -21.01 -1.30
CA VAL A 405 23.14 -21.05 -2.14
C VAL A 405 22.33 -19.78 -1.91
N ALA A 406 21.94 -19.12 -2.99
CA ALA A 406 21.34 -17.79 -2.96
C ALA A 406 20.09 -17.69 -3.84
N GLY A 407 19.12 -16.88 -3.39
CA GLY A 407 17.97 -16.53 -4.21
C GLY A 407 17.03 -15.54 -3.54
N SER A 408 16.14 -14.96 -4.34
CA SER A 408 15.10 -14.06 -3.86
C SER A 408 13.72 -14.71 -3.88
N SER A 409 12.82 -14.29 -2.99
CA SER A 409 11.46 -14.80 -2.92
C SER A 409 11.45 -16.32 -2.70
N ARG A 410 10.79 -17.09 -3.57
CA ARG A 410 10.87 -18.56 -3.58
C ARG A 410 12.28 -19.11 -3.70
N GLY A 411 13.21 -18.37 -4.32
CA GLY A 411 14.62 -18.74 -4.37
C GLY A 411 15.27 -18.73 -2.99
N GLY A 412 14.91 -17.78 -2.12
CA GLY A 412 15.38 -17.74 -0.73
C GLY A 412 14.83 -18.90 0.12
N PHE A 413 13.56 -19.26 -0.12
CA PHE A 413 12.96 -20.49 0.44
C PHE A 413 13.74 -21.73 -0.02
N ALA A 414 13.94 -21.89 -1.34
CA ALA A 414 14.65 -23.03 -1.90
C ALA A 414 16.09 -23.11 -1.39
N ALA A 415 16.81 -21.99 -1.31
CA ALA A 415 18.18 -21.95 -0.81
C ALA A 415 18.27 -22.46 0.64
N SER A 416 17.34 -22.00 1.47
CA SER A 416 17.22 -22.42 2.87
C SER A 416 16.83 -23.90 2.99
N TYR A 417 15.90 -24.38 2.15
CA TYR A 417 15.46 -25.78 2.12
C TYR A 417 16.57 -26.74 1.68
N ILE A 418 17.30 -26.39 0.64
CA ILE A 418 18.40 -27.22 0.10
C ILE A 418 19.53 -27.30 1.12
N ALA A 419 19.87 -26.18 1.77
CA ALA A 419 20.88 -26.17 2.83
C ALA A 419 20.46 -26.98 4.07
N LEU A 420 19.19 -26.89 4.50
CA LEU A 420 18.64 -27.70 5.59
C LEU A 420 18.85 -29.21 5.33
N ASN A 421 18.58 -29.66 4.10
CA ASN A 421 18.67 -31.07 3.73
C ASN A 421 20.08 -31.54 3.34
N ASN A 422 21.04 -30.63 3.14
CA ASN A 422 22.38 -30.95 2.61
C ASN A 422 23.48 -30.09 3.29
N SER A 423 23.39 -29.93 4.62
CA SER A 423 24.27 -29.04 5.38
C SER A 423 25.74 -29.47 5.46
N ASP A 424 26.01 -30.74 5.14
CA ASP A 424 27.34 -31.34 5.00
C ASP A 424 28.10 -30.84 3.76
N ILE A 425 27.38 -30.34 2.74
CA ILE A 425 27.95 -29.77 1.52
C ILE A 425 27.66 -28.27 1.32
N ILE A 426 26.61 -27.74 1.95
CA ILE A 426 26.20 -26.33 1.86
C ILE A 426 26.16 -25.71 3.27
N GLY A 427 27.05 -24.74 3.52
CA GLY A 427 27.19 -24.10 4.82
C GLY A 427 26.72 -22.65 4.87
N ASN A 428 26.27 -22.06 3.75
CA ASN A 428 25.81 -20.68 3.73
C ASN A 428 24.56 -20.49 2.89
N VAL A 429 23.64 -19.65 3.38
CA VAL A 429 22.40 -19.27 2.69
C VAL A 429 22.33 -17.75 2.58
N LEU A 430 22.10 -17.25 1.37
CA LEU A 430 21.75 -15.85 1.10
C LEU A 430 20.28 -15.79 0.64
N SER A 431 19.40 -15.36 1.53
CA SER A 431 17.95 -15.29 1.26
C SER A 431 17.46 -13.85 1.21
N GLN A 432 16.89 -13.45 0.07
CA GLN A 432 16.34 -12.11 -0.10
C GLN A 432 14.81 -12.17 -0.20
N SER A 433 14.11 -11.54 0.74
CA SER A 433 12.65 -11.60 0.88
C SER A 433 12.10 -13.03 0.75
N GLY A 434 12.67 -14.00 1.49
CA GLY A 434 12.35 -15.42 1.32
C GLY A 434 10.86 -15.73 1.46
N SER A 435 10.31 -16.60 0.61
CA SER A 435 8.88 -16.99 0.64
C SER A 435 8.59 -18.01 1.74
N TYR A 436 8.84 -17.65 2.99
CA TYR A 436 8.70 -18.56 4.13
C TYR A 436 7.26 -18.77 4.59
N TRP A 437 6.28 -18.07 4.00
CA TRP A 437 4.85 -18.36 4.17
C TRP A 437 4.38 -19.64 3.48
N ILE A 438 5.20 -20.23 2.60
CA ILE A 438 4.81 -21.43 1.85
C ILE A 438 4.56 -22.59 2.80
N LYS A 439 3.33 -23.13 2.77
CA LYS A 439 2.89 -24.24 3.63
C LYS A 439 2.98 -25.59 2.91
N GLY A 440 2.79 -25.59 1.60
CA GLY A 440 2.74 -26.80 0.79
C GLY A 440 2.28 -26.52 -0.63
N THR A 441 1.10 -27.01 -0.96
CA THR A 441 0.47 -26.89 -2.28
C THR A 441 0.00 -25.46 -2.57
N LYS A 442 -0.30 -25.17 -3.85
CA LYS A 442 -0.85 -23.88 -4.29
C LYS A 442 -2.14 -23.49 -3.54
N ASN A 443 -2.96 -24.46 -3.14
CA ASN A 443 -4.24 -24.21 -2.46
C ASN A 443 -4.07 -23.88 -0.98
N GLU A 444 -2.96 -24.30 -0.36
CA GLU A 444 -2.62 -23.99 1.04
C GLU A 444 -1.92 -22.64 1.19
N ASN A 445 -1.47 -22.09 0.05
CA ASN A 445 -0.72 -20.85 -0.07
C ASN A 445 -1.71 -19.67 -0.25
N HIS A 446 -2.42 -19.32 0.82
CA HIS A 446 -3.36 -18.18 0.90
C HIS A 446 -2.81 -17.05 1.79
N TRP A 447 -3.57 -15.95 1.94
CA TRP A 447 -3.18 -14.84 2.84
C TRP A 447 -2.91 -15.37 4.25
N THR A 448 -1.76 -14.99 4.81
CA THR A 448 -1.28 -15.53 6.08
C THR A 448 -2.03 -14.87 7.24
N TYR A 449 -2.68 -15.68 8.07
CA TYR A 449 -3.25 -15.24 9.35
C TYR A 449 -2.28 -15.51 10.51
N PRO A 450 -2.37 -14.83 11.66
CA PRO A 450 -1.42 -15.00 12.77
C PRO A 450 -1.24 -16.44 13.29
N LYS A 451 -2.21 -17.34 13.07
CA LYS A 451 -2.13 -18.75 13.44
C LYS A 451 -1.39 -19.63 12.42
N ASP A 452 -1.11 -19.08 11.26
CA ASP A 452 -0.50 -19.78 10.14
C ASP A 452 1.01 -19.77 10.27
N GLU A 453 1.65 -20.86 9.85
CA GLU A 453 3.09 -21.00 9.89
C GLU A 453 3.56 -21.77 8.66
N GLY A 454 4.66 -21.30 8.07
CA GLY A 454 5.27 -21.91 6.89
C GLY A 454 5.90 -23.28 7.15
N LYS A 455 5.94 -24.11 6.10
CA LYS A 455 6.55 -25.45 6.13
C LYS A 455 7.98 -25.40 6.66
N LEU A 456 8.80 -24.52 6.09
CA LEU A 456 10.22 -24.50 6.39
C LEU A 456 10.52 -24.00 7.82
N ILE A 457 9.69 -23.10 8.35
CA ILE A 457 9.80 -22.66 9.75
C ILE A 457 9.56 -23.86 10.67
N LYS A 458 8.52 -24.66 10.41
CA LYS A 458 8.24 -25.90 11.17
C LYS A 458 9.39 -26.90 11.10
N GLU A 459 10.00 -27.05 9.92
CA GLU A 459 11.14 -27.97 9.75
C GLU A 459 12.38 -27.49 10.52
N PHE A 460 12.72 -26.20 10.50
CA PHE A 460 13.80 -25.67 11.35
C PHE A 460 13.48 -25.74 12.84
N LYS A 461 12.22 -25.55 13.26
CA LYS A 461 11.82 -25.76 14.66
C LYS A 461 12.15 -27.18 15.12
N LYS A 462 11.83 -28.19 14.31
CA LYS A 462 12.07 -29.63 14.58
C LYS A 462 13.53 -30.06 14.43
N SER A 463 14.31 -29.41 13.57
CA SER A 463 15.69 -29.83 13.28
C SER A 463 16.61 -29.64 14.50
N GLN A 464 17.72 -30.37 14.54
CA GLN A 464 18.87 -29.94 15.35
C GLN A 464 19.54 -28.72 14.71
N ARG A 465 20.43 -28.04 15.46
CA ARG A 465 21.25 -26.97 14.88
C ARG A 465 22.23 -27.59 13.87
N LEU A 466 22.26 -27.01 12.67
CA LEU A 466 23.15 -27.42 11.58
C LEU A 466 24.26 -26.38 11.37
N PRO A 467 25.40 -26.74 10.74
CA PRO A 467 26.53 -25.84 10.50
C PRO A 467 26.26 -24.90 9.31
N ILE A 468 25.16 -24.15 9.37
CA ILE A 468 24.72 -23.23 8.32
C ILE A 468 24.79 -21.80 8.85
N LYS A 469 25.37 -20.89 8.07
CA LYS A 469 25.32 -19.44 8.29
C LYS A 469 24.28 -18.81 7.36
N PHE A 470 23.53 -17.85 7.87
CA PHE A 470 22.48 -17.16 7.12
C PHE A 470 22.79 -15.68 6.97
N TYR A 471 22.62 -15.18 5.74
CA TYR A 471 22.27 -13.81 5.49
C TYR A 471 20.82 -13.76 5.00
N MET A 472 20.02 -12.90 5.60
CA MET A 472 18.61 -12.72 5.30
C MET A 472 18.31 -11.23 5.15
N ASP A 473 17.58 -10.86 4.12
CA ASP A 473 16.97 -9.53 4.04
C ASP A 473 15.49 -9.60 3.66
N VAL A 474 14.73 -8.55 3.96
CA VAL A 474 13.33 -8.41 3.53
C VAL A 474 12.93 -6.94 3.47
N GLY A 475 12.06 -6.59 2.52
CA GLY A 475 11.53 -5.24 2.39
C GLY A 475 10.45 -4.97 3.43
N LEU A 476 10.45 -3.77 4.02
CA LEU A 476 9.40 -3.32 4.94
C LEU A 476 8.02 -3.21 4.26
N TYR A 477 8.00 -3.11 2.93
CA TYR A 477 6.77 -3.05 2.13
C TYR A 477 6.37 -4.43 1.56
N ASP A 478 7.04 -5.52 1.96
CA ASP A 478 6.73 -6.88 1.52
C ASP A 478 5.53 -7.46 2.28
N ALA A 479 4.35 -7.42 1.65
CA ALA A 479 3.15 -8.22 1.94
C ALA A 479 2.86 -8.54 3.44
N GLY A 480 3.12 -7.57 4.33
CA GLY A 480 2.86 -7.63 5.77
C GLY A 480 3.24 -8.96 6.43
N ALA A 481 2.28 -9.59 7.10
CA ALA A 481 2.47 -10.83 7.85
C ALA A 481 2.99 -12.00 6.98
N SER A 482 2.63 -12.04 5.69
CA SER A 482 3.00 -13.15 4.81
C SER A 482 4.48 -13.15 4.43
N MET A 483 5.11 -12.00 4.22
CA MET A 483 6.52 -11.96 3.84
C MET A 483 7.39 -11.40 4.97
N LEU A 484 7.21 -10.13 5.35
CA LEU A 484 7.96 -9.53 6.46
C LEU A 484 7.80 -10.35 7.74
N GLY A 485 6.56 -10.69 8.11
CA GLY A 485 6.27 -11.49 9.31
C GLY A 485 6.98 -12.85 9.31
N MET A 486 6.86 -13.61 8.21
CA MET A 486 7.46 -14.95 8.10
C MET A 486 8.99 -14.94 8.01
N ASN A 487 9.60 -13.88 7.44
CA ASN A 487 11.05 -13.70 7.47
C ASN A 487 11.53 -13.37 8.90
N ARG A 488 10.80 -12.55 9.64
CA ARG A 488 11.07 -12.27 11.06
C ARG A 488 10.95 -13.53 11.92
N GLU A 489 9.88 -14.32 11.73
CA GLU A 489 9.70 -15.57 12.47
C GLU A 489 10.83 -16.57 12.19
N LEU A 490 11.19 -16.81 10.92
CA LEU A 490 12.29 -17.71 10.62
C LEU A 490 13.61 -17.23 11.24
N ARG A 491 13.92 -15.93 11.12
CA ARG A 491 15.10 -15.32 11.76
C ARG A 491 15.12 -15.62 13.26
N ASP A 492 14.00 -15.44 13.95
CA ASP A 492 13.92 -15.63 15.40
C ASP A 492 14.13 -17.09 15.78
N ILE A 493 13.54 -18.02 15.03
CA ILE A 493 13.77 -19.46 15.21
C ILE A 493 15.24 -19.82 15.00
N LEU A 494 15.87 -19.32 13.93
CA LEU A 494 17.29 -19.55 13.67
C LEU A 494 18.17 -18.99 14.79
N LYS A 495 17.90 -17.75 15.26
CA LYS A 495 18.67 -17.14 16.36
C LYS A 495 18.50 -17.89 17.68
N ILE A 496 17.27 -18.26 18.06
CA ILE A 496 17.00 -19.04 19.28
C ILE A 496 17.73 -20.39 19.26
N LYS A 497 17.83 -21.02 18.09
CA LYS A 497 18.57 -22.28 17.90
C LYS A 497 20.09 -22.10 17.80
N GLY A 498 20.59 -20.87 17.87
CA GLY A 498 22.03 -20.54 17.90
C GLY A 498 22.71 -20.46 16.53
N TYR A 499 21.97 -20.34 15.43
CA TYR A 499 22.57 -20.12 14.11
C TYR A 499 23.22 -18.72 14.02
N GLU A 500 24.27 -18.59 13.23
CA GLU A 500 24.78 -17.27 12.83
C GLU A 500 23.84 -16.69 11.77
N VAL A 501 23.15 -15.59 12.11
CA VAL A 501 22.18 -14.93 11.24
C VAL A 501 22.45 -13.44 11.17
N ASP A 502 22.89 -12.97 9.99
CA ASP A 502 22.86 -11.55 9.63
C ASP A 502 21.50 -11.25 8.98
N TYR A 503 20.76 -10.31 9.56
CA TYR A 503 19.38 -10.02 9.17
C TYR A 503 19.18 -8.52 8.97
N ASN A 504 18.67 -8.13 7.80
CA ASN A 504 18.49 -6.73 7.42
C ASN A 504 17.06 -6.46 6.92
N GLU A 505 16.53 -5.29 7.24
CA GLU A 505 15.28 -4.77 6.69
C GLU A 505 15.56 -3.48 5.93
N PHE A 506 14.83 -3.22 4.85
CA PHE A 506 15.01 -2.01 4.04
C PHE A 506 13.66 -1.36 3.66
N ASN A 507 13.66 -0.04 3.50
CA ASN A 507 12.49 0.73 3.05
C ASN A 507 12.21 0.49 1.56
N GLY A 508 11.60 -0.65 1.25
CA GLY A 508 11.29 -1.05 -0.11
C GLY A 508 10.39 -2.28 -0.15
N GLY A 509 9.93 -2.62 -1.35
CA GLY A 509 9.07 -3.79 -1.59
C GLY A 509 9.78 -4.92 -2.34
N HIS A 510 8.96 -5.84 -2.86
CA HIS A 510 9.36 -7.17 -3.32
C HIS A 510 10.00 -7.12 -4.71
N SER A 511 11.17 -6.49 -4.81
CA SER A 511 11.74 -6.11 -6.09
C SER A 511 13.26 -6.22 -6.17
N HIS A 512 13.70 -6.60 -7.37
CA HIS A 512 15.10 -6.63 -7.79
C HIS A 512 15.83 -5.29 -7.59
N VAL A 513 15.12 -4.15 -7.59
CA VAL A 513 15.76 -2.83 -7.41
C VAL A 513 16.36 -2.65 -6.02
N ASN A 514 15.87 -3.38 -5.03
CA ASN A 514 16.44 -3.43 -3.69
C ASN A 514 17.44 -4.59 -3.58
N TRP A 515 17.01 -5.78 -4.01
CA TRP A 515 17.83 -6.99 -3.93
C TRP A 515 19.18 -6.86 -4.62
N ARG A 516 19.28 -6.15 -5.75
CA ARG A 516 20.58 -5.92 -6.43
C ARG A 516 21.60 -5.18 -5.55
N GLY A 517 21.13 -4.35 -4.62
CA GLY A 517 21.96 -3.68 -3.64
C GLY A 517 22.33 -4.61 -2.49
N THR A 518 21.31 -5.15 -1.83
CA THR A 518 21.49 -5.97 -0.62
C THR A 518 22.16 -7.31 -0.91
N PHE A 519 22.16 -7.78 -2.16
CA PHE A 519 22.90 -8.97 -2.59
C PHE A 519 24.40 -8.83 -2.33
N SER A 520 24.97 -7.64 -2.58
CA SER A 520 26.38 -7.36 -2.28
C SER A 520 26.66 -7.40 -0.77
N ASN A 521 25.76 -6.88 0.06
CA ASN A 521 25.87 -6.95 1.52
C ASN A 521 25.86 -8.41 1.99
N GLY A 522 24.97 -9.24 1.44
CA GLY A 522 24.90 -10.66 1.79
C GLY A 522 26.16 -11.44 1.42
N LEU A 523 26.76 -11.15 0.26
CA LEU A 523 28.05 -11.74 -0.11
C LEU A 523 29.16 -11.31 0.84
N ILE A 524 29.25 -10.02 1.19
CA ILE A 524 30.25 -9.53 2.16
C ILE A 524 30.04 -10.18 3.54
N SER A 525 28.80 -10.32 4.00
CA SER A 525 28.49 -10.93 5.29
C SER A 525 28.91 -12.41 5.38
N LEU A 526 28.66 -13.18 4.32
CA LEU A 526 28.92 -14.61 4.29
C LEU A 526 30.39 -14.94 3.98
N ILE A 527 31.01 -14.23 3.04
CA ILE A 527 32.34 -14.57 2.49
C ILE A 527 33.31 -13.39 2.43
N GLY A 528 33.02 -12.30 3.16
CA GLY A 528 33.89 -11.14 3.23
C GLY A 528 35.26 -11.47 3.81
N LYS A 529 36.30 -10.77 3.31
CA LYS A 529 37.63 -10.83 3.92
C LYS A 529 37.58 -10.03 5.24
N LYS A 530 38.07 -10.62 6.33
CA LYS A 530 38.25 -9.95 7.61
C LYS A 530 39.50 -9.11 7.61
#